data_AF-A0A1B1Z289-F1
#
_entry.id   AF-A0A1B1Z289-F1
#
_cell.length_a   1.000
_cell.length_b   1.000
_cell.length_c   1.000
_cell.angle_alpha   90.00
_cell.angle_beta   90.00
_cell.angle_gamma   90.00
#
_symmetry.space_group_name_H-M   'P 1'
#
loop_
_entity.id
_entity.type
_entity.pdbx_description
1 polymer ?
#
loop_
_entity_poly.entity_id
_entity_poly.type
_entity_poly.pdbx_seq_one_letter_code
_entity_poly.pdbx_strand_id
1 'polypeptide(L)' 'MAHRVYPVESHYLIEIDTCEDDKVTKTWIWDVYIASDGKKDYRGRAKESTGEYEISWTVLRDHDLLQEMIRHCQMVMFEI' A
#
# COMPACT_ATOMS: atom_id res chain seq x y z
N MET A 1 -24.66 15.43 -7.73
CA MET A 1 -23.39 14.68 -7.91
C MET A 1 -23.51 13.36 -7.19
N ALA A 2 -23.13 12.25 -7.82
CA ALA A 2 -23.07 10.95 -7.16
C ALA A 2 -21.73 10.82 -6.41
N HIS A 3 -21.74 10.27 -5.20
CA HIS A 3 -20.54 9.90 -4.45
C HIS A 3 -20.59 8.41 -4.10
N ARG A 4 -19.42 7.80 -3.90
CA ARG A 4 -19.28 6.42 -3.41
C ARG A 4 -18.49 6.46 -2.11
N VAL A 5 -18.87 5.62 -1.16
CA VAL A 5 -18.21 5.51 0.14
C VAL A 5 -17.63 4.12 0.27
N TYR A 6 -16.33 4.06 0.56
CA TYR A 6 -15.61 2.83 0.88
C TYR A 6 -15.05 3.03 2.30
N PRO A 7 -15.68 2.48 3.35
CA PRO A 7 -15.09 2.50 4.68
C PRO A 7 -13.71 1.82 4.67
N VAL A 8 -12.76 2.43 5.37
CA VAL A 8 -11.45 1.81 5.63
C VAL A 8 -11.67 0.68 6.63
N GLU A 9 -11.37 -0.54 6.22
CA GLU A 9 -11.47 -1.73 7.08
C GLU A 9 -10.16 -2.00 7.81
N SER A 10 -9.03 -1.61 7.24
CA SER A 10 -7.72 -1.83 7.85
C SER A 10 -6.74 -0.70 7.50
N HIS A 11 -5.90 -0.36 8.47
CA HIS A 11 -4.80 0.59 8.32
C HIS A 11 -3.56 -0.02 8.96
N TYR A 12 -2.45 0.01 8.21
CA TYR A 12 -1.17 -0.54 8.63
C TYR A 12 -0.09 0.52 8.46
N LEU A 13 0.82 0.56 9.43
CA LEU A 13 2.14 1.15 9.24
C LEU A 13 3.10 0.01 8.97
N ILE A 14 3.76 0.03 7.81
CA ILE A 14 4.71 -1.02 7.43
C ILE A 14 6.09 -0.43 7.14
N GLU A 15 7.11 -1.22 7.40
CA GLU A 15 8.50 -0.93 7.07
C GLU A 15 8.97 -1.91 5.99
N ILE A 16 9.60 -1.40 4.93
CA ILE A 16 10.15 -2.22 3.85
C ILE A 16 11.62 -1.85 3.69
N ASP A 17 12.49 -2.81 3.98
CA ASP A 17 13.94 -2.66 3.84
C ASP A 17 14.38 -2.97 2.40
N THR A 18 15.30 -2.15 1.91
CA THR A 18 16.13 -2.42 0.72
C THR A 18 17.48 -2.92 1.20
N CYS A 19 17.96 -4.02 0.62
CA CYS A 19 19.22 -4.64 1.01
C CYS A 19 20.20 -4.72 -0.17
N GLU A 20 21.48 -4.47 0.10
CA GLU A 20 22.60 -4.77 -0.79
C GLU A 20 23.59 -5.66 -0.03
N ASP A 21 24.03 -6.77 -0.63
CA ASP A 21 24.95 -7.75 0.00
C ASP A 21 24.54 -8.14 1.44
N ASP A 22 23.26 -8.49 1.61
CA ASP A 22 22.62 -8.87 2.89
C ASP A 22 22.64 -7.79 3.97
N LYS A 23 22.93 -6.53 3.63
CA LYS A 23 22.88 -5.38 4.54
C LYS A 23 21.75 -4.44 4.14
N VAL A 24 20.97 -4.02 5.13
CA VAL A 24 19.95 -2.98 4.95
C VAL A 24 20.64 -1.66 4.58
N THR A 25 20.29 -1.12 3.41
CA THR A 25 20.81 0.15 2.90
C THR A 25 19.80 1.28 3.07
N LYS A 26 18.51 0.97 3.02
CA LYS A 26 17.42 1.94 3.16
C LYS A 26 16.16 1.27 3.71
N THR A 27 15.48 1.93 4.63
CA THR A 27 14.17 1.52 5.14
C THR A 27 13.12 2.51 4.67
N TRP A 28 12.01 1.99 4.12
CA TRP A 28 10.87 2.78 3.69
C TRP A 28 9.69 2.54 4.61
N ILE A 29 9.05 3.62 5.05
CA ILE A 29 7.89 3.54 5.95
C ILE A 29 6.65 3.93 5.15
N TRP A 30 5.63 3.07 5.17
CA TRP A 30 4.39 3.27 4.42
C TRP A 30 3.15 3.19 5.32
N ASP A 31 2.27 4.18 5.18
CA ASP A 31 0.89 4.14 5.65
C ASP A 31 0.01 3.46 4.59
N VAL A 32 -0.47 2.25 4.87
CA VAL A 32 -1.29 1.44 3.96
C VAL A 32 -2.74 1.41 4.45
N TYR A 33 -3.66 1.81 3.59
CA TYR A 33 -5.10 1.79 3.82
C TYR A 33 -5.76 0.77 2.92
N ILE A 34 -6.61 -0.07 3.50
CA ILE A 34 -7.46 -1.02 2.78
C ILE A 34 -8.92 -0.67 3.10
N ALA A 35 -9.67 -0.40 2.05
CA ALA A 35 -11.08 -0.03 2.11
C ALA A 35 -11.92 -0.99 1.28
N SER A 36 -13.21 -1.10 1.60
CA SER A 36 -14.12 -2.05 0.99
C SER A 36 -15.49 -1.42 0.80
N ASP A 37 -16.27 -1.92 -0.17
CA ASP A 37 -17.69 -1.55 -0.32
C ASP A 37 -18.65 -2.44 0.48
N GLY A 38 -18.10 -3.38 1.27
CA GLY A 38 -18.85 -4.36 2.07
C GLY A 38 -19.45 -5.50 1.24
N LYS A 39 -19.21 -5.58 -0.06
CA LYS A 39 -19.76 -6.62 -0.94
C LYS A 39 -18.73 -7.55 -1.55
N LYS A 40 -17.46 -7.14 -1.61
CA LYS A 40 -16.21 -7.88 -1.93
C LYS A 40 -15.21 -7.02 -2.72
N ASP A 41 -15.53 -5.77 -3.06
CA ASP A 41 -14.62 -4.92 -3.80
C ASP A 41 -13.67 -4.20 -2.84
N TYR A 42 -12.42 -4.66 -2.83
CA TYR A 42 -11.36 -4.06 -2.04
C TYR A 42 -10.58 -3.01 -2.83
N ARG A 43 -10.22 -1.94 -2.14
CA ARG A 43 -9.35 -0.89 -2.65
C ARG A 43 -8.22 -0.64 -1.67
N GLY A 44 -7.02 -0.50 -2.22
CA GLY A 44 -5.80 -0.21 -1.47
C GLY A 44 -5.26 1.16 -1.82
N ARG A 45 -4.71 1.86 -0.84
CA ARG A 45 -3.93 3.09 -1.01
C ARG A 45 -2.72 3.00 -0.10
N ALA A 46 -1.57 3.50 -0.53
CA ALA A 46 -0.43 3.65 0.35
C ALA A 46 0.20 5.03 0.20
N LYS A 47 0.78 5.53 1.28
CA LYS A 47 1.55 6.77 1.29
C LYS A 47 2.86 6.55 2.03
N GLU A 48 3.96 6.95 1.41
CA GLU A 48 5.27 6.88 2.02
C GLU A 48 5.41 8.01 3.08
N SER A 49 6.17 7.77 4.14
CA SER A 49 6.29 8.63 5.32
C SER A 49 6.74 10.06 5.05
N THR A 50 7.62 10.29 4.08
CA THR A 50 8.03 11.63 3.65
C THR A 50 6.96 12.30 2.78
N GLY A 51 6.06 11.50 2.19
CA GLY A 51 4.99 11.94 1.33
C GLY A 51 5.40 12.16 -0.12
N GLU A 52 6.65 11.85 -0.49
CA GLU A 52 7.15 11.95 -1.87
C GLU A 52 6.51 10.91 -2.80
N TYR A 53 6.16 9.74 -2.26
CA TYR A 53 5.59 8.64 -3.03
C TYR A 53 4.22 8.24 -2.51
N GLU A 54 3.30 7.96 -3.43
CA GLU A 54 2.00 7.42 -3.09
C GLU A 54 1.52 6.40 -4.13
N ILE A 55 0.76 5.43 -3.63
CA ILE A 55 -0.03 4.53 -4.44
C ILE A 55 -1.47 5.01 -4.34
N SER A 56 -1.98 5.58 -5.43
CA SER A 56 -3.38 5.97 -5.56
C SER A 56 -4.32 4.78 -5.32
N TRP A 57 -5.57 5.06 -4.95
CA TRP A 57 -6.59 4.03 -4.71
C TRP A 57 -6.71 3.05 -5.88
N THR A 58 -6.18 1.84 -5.71
CA THR A 58 -6.19 0.76 -6.70
C THR A 58 -7.12 -0.36 -6.25
N VAL A 59 -7.64 -1.14 -7.21
CA VAL A 59 -8.47 -2.32 -6.91
C VAL A 59 -7.55 -3.46 -6.50
N LEU A 60 -7.84 -4.08 -5.37
CA LEU A 60 -7.12 -5.26 -4.88
C LEU A 60 -7.88 -6.52 -5.26
N ARG A 61 -7.16 -7.56 -5.66
CA ARG A 61 -7.73 -8.80 -6.20
C ARG A 61 -7.18 -10.05 -5.54
N ASP A 62 -6.08 -9.95 -4.82
CA ASP A 62 -5.48 -11.10 -4.18
C ASP A 62 -6.26 -11.51 -2.93
N HIS A 63 -6.01 -12.75 -2.52
CA HIS A 63 -6.52 -13.25 -1.25
C HIS A 63 -5.89 -12.54 -0.05
N ASP A 64 -4.60 -12.20 -0.16
CA ASP A 64 -3.86 -11.43 0.86
C ASP A 64 -3.67 -9.99 0.38
N LEU A 65 -4.61 -9.14 0.81
CA LEU A 65 -4.70 -7.74 0.41
C LEU A 65 -3.49 -6.92 0.90
N LEU A 66 -2.94 -7.24 2.07
CA LEU A 66 -1.78 -6.53 2.60
C LEU A 66 -0.52 -6.88 1.82
N GLN A 67 -0.32 -8.16 1.51
CA GLN A 67 0.80 -8.59 0.66
C GLN A 67 0.71 -8.00 -0.75
N GLU A 68 -0.50 -7.87 -1.31
CA GLU A 68 -0.70 -7.14 -2.57
C GLU A 68 -0.24 -5.69 -2.48
N MET A 69 -0.61 -4.99 -1.40
CA MET A 69 -0.16 -3.62 -1.15
C MET A 69 1.35 -3.50 -0.94
N ILE A 70 1.97 -4.44 -0.23
CA ILE A 70 3.43 -4.48 -0.05
C ILE A 70 4.13 -4.58 -1.41
N ARG A 71 3.65 -5.44 -2.31
CA ARG A 71 4.21 -5.55 -3.67
C ARG A 71 4.06 -4.27 -4.47
N HIS A 72 2.94 -3.57 -4.36
CA HIS A 72 2.79 -2.26 -4.98
C HIS A 72 3.82 -1.26 -4.43
N CYS A 73 4.02 -1.21 -3.11
CA CYS A 73 5.04 -0.33 -2.51
C CYS A 73 6.45 -0.68 -3.02
N GLN A 74 6.79 -1.97 -3.08
CA GLN A 74 8.06 -2.44 -3.62
C GLN A 74 8.26 -2.07 -5.09
N MET A 75 7.23 -2.17 -5.93
CA MET A 75 7.31 -1.74 -7.32
C MET A 75 7.67 -0.27 -7.44
N VAL A 76 7.04 0.61 -6.65
CA VAL A 76 7.38 2.04 -6.61
C VAL A 76 8.83 2.23 -6.16
N MET A 77 9.28 1.50 -5.14
CA MET A 77 10.66 1.57 -4.66
C MET A 77 11.71 1.17 -5.71
N PHE A 78 11.40 0.20 -6.60
CA PHE A 78 12.30 -0.24 -7.67
C PHE A 78 12.34 0.72 -8.88
N GLU A 79 11.33 1.56 -9.06
CA GLU A 79 11.25 2.53 -10.17
C GLU A 79 12.00 3.85 -9.88
N ILE A 80 12.57 4.01 -8.67
CA ILE A 80 13.28 5.19 -8.17
C ILE A 80 14.79 4.93 -8.17
#